data_AF-A0A967D5W4-F1
#
_entry.id   AF-A0A967D5W4-F1
#
_cell.length_a   1.000
_cell.length_b   1.000
_cell.length_c   1.000
_cell.angle_alpha   90.00
_cell.angle_beta   90.00
_cell.angle_gamma   90.00
#
_symmetry.space_group_name_H-M   'P 1'
#
loop_
_entity.id
_entity.type
_entity.pdbx_description
1 polymer ?
#
loop_
_entity_poly.entity_id
_entity_poly.type
_entity_poly.pdbx_seq_one_letter_code
_entity_poly.pdbx_strand_id
1 'polypeptide(L)' 'ERSFSDVVAIARALEITSVRLLTNNPEKVSTLTQAGIKVAVEEISVGRSDFNKKYLETKRTVMGHLIGKAK' A
#
# COMPACT_ATOMS: atom_id res chain seq x y z
N GLU A 1 8.84 14.25 0.51
CA GLU A 1 8.06 13.70 1.64
C GLU A 1 6.61 13.51 1.18
N ARG A 2 5.92 12.44 1.58
CA ARG A 2 4.50 12.23 1.24
C ARG A 2 3.69 12.48 2.51
N SER A 3 2.80 13.47 2.50
CA SER A 3 1.82 13.69 3.57
C SER A 3 0.44 13.21 3.10
N PHE A 4 -0.30 12.54 3.98
CA PHE A 4 -1.69 12.10 3.74
C PHE A 4 -2.73 12.95 4.49
N SER A 5 -2.31 14.12 5.02
CA SER A 5 -3.17 15.09 5.71
C SER A 5 -4.37 15.53 4.88
N ASP A 6 -4.18 15.68 3.57
CA ASP A 6 -5.23 16.18 2.67
C ASP A 6 -6.40 15.20 2.55
N VAL A 7 -6.13 13.90 2.67
CA VAL A 7 -7.16 12.85 2.66
C VAL A 7 -8.09 13.00 3.85
N VAL A 8 -7.54 13.35 5.02
CA VAL A 8 -8.32 13.59 6.25
C VAL A 8 -9.21 14.82 6.09
N ALA A 9 -8.67 15.91 5.52
CA ALA A 9 -9.42 17.13 5.30
C ALA A 9 -10.62 16.89 4.35
N ILE A 10 -10.39 16.17 3.25
CA ILE A 10 -11.45 15.79 2.29
C ILE A 10 -12.48 14.89 2.97
N ALA A 11 -12.05 13.85 3.69
CA ALA A 11 -12.97 12.93 4.34
C ALA A 11 -13.87 13.64 5.37
N ARG A 12 -13.32 14.61 6.12
CA ARG A 12 -14.10 15.43 7.06
C ARG A 12 -15.06 16.38 6.36
N ALA A 13 -14.63 17.04 5.29
CA ALA A 13 -15.48 17.93 4.51
C ALA A 13 -16.67 17.19 3.88
N LEU A 14 -16.51 15.89 3.59
CA LEU A 14 -17.55 15.00 3.09
C LEU A 14 -18.30 14.24 4.20
N GLU A 15 -18.04 14.56 5.47
CA GLU A 15 -18.65 13.93 6.66
C GLU A 15 -18.52 12.39 6.69
N ILE A 16 -17.44 11.87 6.12
CA ILE A 16 -17.18 10.44 6.04
C ILE A 16 -16.67 9.93 7.39
N THR A 17 -17.42 9.01 7.99
CA THR A 17 -17.08 8.39 9.29
C THR A 17 -16.49 6.99 9.17
N SER A 18 -16.66 6.34 8.01
CA SER A 18 -16.08 5.02 7.75
C SER A 18 -15.75 4.83 6.27
N VAL A 19 -14.64 4.14 5.99
CA VAL A 19 -14.19 3.82 4.63
C VAL A 19 -13.71 2.38 4.55
N ARG A 20 -13.93 1.76 3.39
CA ARG A 20 -13.21 0.56 2.98
C ARG A 20 -12.09 1.01 2.04
N LEU A 21 -10.86 0.97 2.54
CA LEU A 21 -9.68 1.50 1.87
C LEU A 21 -8.97 0.39 1.12
N LEU A 22 -8.96 0.53 -0.21
CA LEU A 22 -8.16 -0.30 -1.11
C LEU A 22 -6.69 0.16 -1.04
N THR A 23 -5.85 -0.49 -0.24
CA THR A 23 -4.44 -0.11 -0.08
C THR A 23 -3.57 -1.26 0.40
N ASN A 24 -2.31 -1.25 -0.05
CA ASN A 24 -1.23 -2.07 0.52
C ASN A 24 -0.25 -1.21 1.36
N ASN A 25 -0.50 0.10 1.48
CA ASN A 25 0.32 1.00 2.29
C ASN A 25 -0.30 1.18 3.69
N PRO A 26 0.36 0.70 4.76
CA PRO A 26 -0.13 0.85 6.15
C PRO A 26 -0.15 2.31 6.64
N GLU A 27 0.67 3.19 6.07
CA GLU A 27 0.73 4.60 6.46
C GLU A 27 -0.61 5.31 6.20
N LYS A 28 -1.25 5.04 5.06
CA LYS A 28 -2.57 5.60 4.70
C LYS A 28 -3.66 5.15 5.68
N VAL A 29 -3.59 3.90 6.13
CA VAL A 29 -4.52 3.34 7.11
C VAL A 29 -4.34 4.07 8.45
N SER A 30 -3.09 4.20 8.90
CA SER A 30 -2.76 4.88 10.15
C SER A 30 -3.24 6.33 10.19
N THR A 31 -3.02 7.10 9.11
CA THR A 31 -3.46 8.50 9.04
C THR A 31 -4.97 8.66 9.19
N LEU A 32 -5.76 7.82 8.50
CA LEU A 32 -7.23 7.89 8.56
C LEU A 32 -7.77 7.41 9.91
N THR A 33 -7.19 6.34 10.47
CA THR A 33 -7.56 5.84 11.80
C THR A 33 -7.26 6.88 12.88
N GLN A 34 -6.09 7.53 12.84
CA GLN A 34 -5.74 8.62 13.79
C GLN A 34 -6.67 9.82 13.66
N ALA A 35 -7.22 10.06 12.46
CA ALA A 35 -8.20 11.12 12.24
C ALA A 35 -9.60 10.82 12.80
N GLY A 36 -9.83 9.61 13.35
CA GLY A 36 -11.10 9.16 13.91
C GLY A 36 -12.02 8.44 12.91
N ILE A 37 -11.53 8.14 11.70
CA ILE A 37 -12.31 7.46 10.65
C ILE A 37 -12.16 5.95 10.83
N LYS A 38 -13.26 5.20 10.77
CA LYS A 38 -13.21 3.74 10.79
C LYS A 38 -12.69 3.24 9.44
N VAL A 39 -11.54 2.54 9.43
CA VAL A 39 -10.92 2.02 8.21
C VAL A 39 -11.02 0.51 8.17
N ALA A 40 -11.73 -0.04 7.19
CA ALA A 40 -11.59 -1.43 6.78
C ALA A 40 -10.56 -1.50 5.65
N VAL A 41 -9.55 -2.36 5.75
CA VAL A 41 -8.54 -2.50 4.71
C VAL A 41 -8.97 -3.59 3.75
N GLU A 42 -8.92 -3.29 2.46
CA GLU A 42 -9.04 -4.27 1.40
C GLU A 42 -7.73 -4.27 0.63
N GLU A 43 -6.97 -5.36 0.75
CA GLU A 43 -5.67 -5.47 0.11
C GLU A 43 -5.86 -5.48 -1.40
N ILE A 44 -5.13 -4.61 -2.10
CA ILE A 44 -5.09 -4.64 -3.54
C ILE A 44 -4.18 -5.81 -3.94
N SER A 45 -4.80 -6.97 -4.12
CA SER A 45 -4.19 -8.10 -4.81
C SER A 45 -4.12 -7.79 -6.30
N VAL A 46 -3.19 -6.92 -6.69
CA VAL A 46 -2.63 -7.00 -8.04
C VAL A 46 -1.93 -8.36 -8.10
N GLY A 47 -2.67 -9.38 -8.54
CA GLY A 47 -2.08 -10.67 -8.90
C GLY A 47 -0.80 -10.38 -9.67
N ARG A 48 0.29 -11.06 -9.33
CA ARG A 48 1.60 -10.89 -9.97
C ARG A 48 1.42 -10.98 -11.49
N SER A 49 1.16 -9.84 -12.13
CA SER A 49 1.00 -9.74 -13.56
C SER A 49 2.41 -9.81 -14.14
N ASP A 50 2.56 -10.51 -15.26
CA ASP A 50 3.82 -10.69 -15.99
C ASP A 50 4.59 -9.39 -16.25
N PHE A 51 3.95 -8.23 -16.09
CA PHE A 51 4.56 -6.91 -16.16
C PHE A 51 5.60 -6.62 -15.05
N ASN A 52 5.50 -7.26 -13.87
CA ASN A 52 6.45 -7.07 -12.77
C ASN A 52 7.66 -8.03 -12.80
N LYS A 53 7.74 -8.96 -13.77
CA LYS A 53 8.91 -9.84 -13.95
C LYS A 53 10.19 -9.04 -14.23
N LYS A 54 10.14 -8.04 -15.11
CA LYS A 54 11.30 -7.20 -15.44
C LYS A 54 11.84 -6.41 -14.24
N TYR A 55 10.95 -5.99 -13.34
CA TYR A 55 11.35 -5.28 -12.12
C TYR A 55 12.07 -6.22 -11.13
N LEU A 56 11.62 -7.49 -11.03
CA LEU A 56 12.27 -8.51 -10.22
C LEU A 56 13.58 -9.04 -10.82
N GLU A 57 13.71 -9.09 -12.16
CA GLU A 57 14.98 -9.43 -12.82
C GLU A 57 16.06 -8.36 -12.60
N THR A 58 15.69 -7.08 -12.59
CA THR A 58 16.67 -6.00 -12.36
C THR A 58 17.28 -6.07 -10.94
N LYS A 59 16.50 -6.54 -9.95
CA LYS A 59 17.00 -6.82 -8.60
C LYS A 59 17.90 -8.06 -8.52
N ARG A 60 17.86 -8.96 -9.51
CA ARG A 60 18.71 -10.16 -9.58
C ARG A 60 20.14 -9.81 -9.99
N THR A 61 20.32 -8.87 -10.90
CA THR A 61 21.64 -8.58 -11.50
C THR A 61 22.49 -7.62 -10.65
N VAL A 62 21.89 -6.75 -9.84
CA VAL A 62 22.63 -5.69 -9.12
C VAL A 62 23.06 -6.09 -7.70
N MET A 63 22.42 -7.07 -7.06
CA MET A 63 22.60 -7.32 -5.61
C MET A 63 23.06 -8.72 -5.20
N GLY A 64 23.64 -9.52 -6.10
CA GLY A 64 24.62 -10.57 -5.78
C GLY A 64 24.41 -11.42 -4.51
N HIS A 65 23.19 -11.82 -4.14
CA HIS A 65 22.93 -12.62 -2.94
C HIS A 65 21.98 -13.79 -3.23
N LEU A 66 22.51 -14.97 -2.90
CA LEU A 66 22.00 -16.32 -3.14
C LEU A 66 20.64 -16.55 -2.46
N ILE A 67 19.58 -16.78 -3.23
CA ILE A 67 18.45 -17.55 -2.71
C ILE A 67 18.86 -19.01 -2.78
N GLY A 68 19.10 -19.56 -1.59
CA GLY A 68 19.33 -20.98 -1.35
C GLY A 68 18.24 -21.83 -2.00
N LYS A 69 18.69 -22.99 -2.49
CA LYS A 69 17.95 -24.01 -3.21
C LYS A 69 16.51 -24.18 -2.72
N ALA A 70 15.54 -23.96 -3.61
CA ALA A 70 14.27 -24.65 -3.52
C ALA A 70 14.44 -26.00 -4.24
N LYS A 71 14.55 -27.06 -3.41
CA LYS A 71 14.51 -28.51 -3.71
C LYS A 71 15.47 -29.05 -4.77
#